data_AF-A0A3S0JQZ2-F1
#
_entry.id   AF-A0A3S0JQZ2-F1
#
_cell.length_a   1.000
_cell.length_b   1.000
_cell.length_c   1.000
_cell.angle_alpha   90.00
_cell.angle_beta   90.00
_cell.angle_gamma   90.00
#
_symmetry.space_group_name_H-M   'P 1'
#
loop_
_entity.id
_entity.type
_entity.pdbx_description
1 polymer ?
#
loop_
_entity_poly.entity_id
_entity_poly.type
_entity_poly.pdbx_seq_one_letter_code
_entity_poly.pdbx_strand_id
1 'polypeptide(L)'
;MAAQPPNLAQKTIVTSDYPIDKVVFRKAGSTPVPKATTMSDSVTITIPHGLPFTPLPIGTYSPDNFSTSQDFASGPYFYNPLFAQYGTQYFANIESDATNFYVKLISFDVARTMYYRVIGLSPVSIPPTPIKEVDRAGGLFFNSDDNYLKIYSQNTVSINDSGAFGFDSTVIDHNLGYIPTCLVFTEWGDTIRQIGSENSMGVTGIEAYAYVSPTQLSMFYDPYFAGLLKLHYKVYLDG
;
A
#
# COMPACT_ATOMS: atom_id res chain seq x y z
N MET A 1 -16.83 22.35 -34.14
CA MET A 1 -17.12 21.26 -33.20
C MET A 1 -15.79 20.77 -32.64
N ALA A 2 -15.48 21.13 -31.40
CA ALA A 2 -14.27 20.66 -30.73
C ALA A 2 -14.51 19.22 -30.27
N ALA A 3 -13.58 18.31 -30.59
CA ALA A 3 -13.61 16.93 -30.11
C ALA A 3 -13.48 16.93 -28.58
N GLN A 4 -14.35 16.18 -27.89
CA GLN A 4 -14.17 15.88 -26.49
C GLN A 4 -12.85 15.12 -26.29
N PRO A 5 -12.07 15.41 -25.23
CA PRO A 5 -10.93 14.58 -24.88
C PRO A 5 -11.42 13.17 -24.49
N PRO A 6 -10.65 12.11 -24.79
CA PRO A 6 -11.03 10.75 -24.42
C PRO A 6 -11.14 10.61 -22.91
N ASN A 7 -12.24 9.99 -22.51
CA ASN A 7 -12.60 9.65 -21.14
C ASN A 7 -11.53 8.76 -20.48
N LEU A 8 -11.41 8.90 -19.16
CA LEU A 8 -10.56 8.14 -18.22
C LEU A 8 -10.16 6.73 -18.69
N ALA A 9 -8.86 6.41 -18.58
CA ALA A 9 -8.27 5.12 -18.89
C ALA A 9 -9.12 3.97 -18.33
N GLN A 10 -9.79 3.24 -19.22
CA GLN A 10 -10.51 2.03 -18.91
C GLN A 10 -9.48 0.95 -18.61
N LYS A 11 -9.26 0.62 -17.33
CA LYS A 11 -8.47 -0.56 -16.95
C LYS A 11 -9.16 -1.80 -17.53
N THR A 12 -8.48 -2.47 -18.44
CA THR A 12 -8.84 -3.74 -19.07
C THR A 12 -8.80 -4.88 -18.04
N ILE A 13 -9.92 -5.58 -17.90
CA ILE A 13 -9.95 -6.81 -17.11
C ILE A 13 -9.15 -7.89 -17.86
N VAL A 14 -7.98 -8.23 -17.33
CA VAL A 14 -7.16 -9.32 -17.89
C VAL A 14 -7.81 -10.65 -17.53
N THR A 15 -8.32 -11.41 -18.51
CA THR A 15 -8.84 -12.77 -18.30
C THR A 15 -7.75 -13.82 -18.52
N SER A 16 -6.84 -13.94 -17.55
CA SER A 16 -5.78 -14.97 -17.52
C SER A 16 -5.90 -15.92 -16.30
N ASP A 17 -5.16 -17.03 -16.31
CA ASP A 17 -5.08 -17.99 -15.19
C ASP A 17 -4.19 -17.52 -14.03
N TYR A 18 -3.74 -16.25 -14.06
CA TYR A 18 -2.93 -15.70 -12.99
C TYR A 18 -3.72 -15.64 -11.68
N PRO A 19 -3.07 -15.90 -10.54
CA PRO A 19 -3.73 -15.89 -9.25
C PRO A 19 -4.31 -14.51 -8.92
N ILE A 20 -5.43 -14.51 -8.20
CA ILE A 20 -6.10 -13.29 -7.74
C ILE A 20 -5.63 -12.98 -6.31
N ASP A 21 -5.35 -11.71 -6.03
CA ASP A 21 -5.04 -11.31 -4.66
C ASP A 21 -6.24 -11.40 -3.73
N LYS A 22 -6.00 -11.90 -2.52
CA LYS A 22 -7.05 -12.18 -1.55
C LYS A 22 -7.12 -11.07 -0.51
N VAL A 23 -8.26 -10.40 -0.47
CA VAL A 23 -8.64 -9.60 0.68
C VAL A 23 -9.07 -10.53 1.81
N VAL A 24 -8.29 -10.55 2.89
CA VAL A 24 -8.52 -11.39 4.08
C VAL A 24 -9.10 -10.60 5.24
N PHE A 25 -9.09 -9.27 5.16
CA PHE A 25 -9.61 -8.40 6.20
C PHE A 25 -10.12 -7.09 5.60
N ARG A 26 -11.23 -6.56 6.15
CA ARG A 26 -11.76 -5.23 5.85
C ARG A 26 -12.30 -4.59 7.12
N LYS A 27 -11.95 -3.34 7.38
CA LYS A 27 -12.55 -2.54 8.44
C LYS A 27 -12.63 -1.08 8.01
N ALA A 28 -13.73 -0.42 8.34
CA ALA A 28 -13.84 1.03 8.23
C ALA A 28 -14.22 1.62 9.59
N GLY A 29 -13.90 2.89 9.77
CA GLY A 29 -14.26 3.62 10.97
C GLY A 29 -13.91 5.10 10.86
N SER A 30 -14.11 5.79 11.96
CA SER A 30 -13.76 7.19 12.12
C SER A 30 -13.31 7.43 13.55
N THR A 31 -12.38 8.38 13.74
CA THR A 31 -11.94 8.79 15.07
C THR A 31 -11.79 10.31 15.14
N PRO A 32 -12.12 10.95 16.27
CA PRO A 32 -11.70 12.32 16.54
C PRO A 32 -10.17 12.38 16.62
N VAL A 33 -9.56 13.29 15.85
CA VAL A 33 -8.12 13.58 15.87
C VAL A 33 -7.95 15.03 16.35
N PRO A 34 -7.33 15.26 17.51
CA PRO A 34 -7.06 16.61 17.99
C PRO A 34 -6.02 17.31 17.11
N LYS A 35 -5.94 18.64 17.23
CA LYS A 35 -4.85 19.40 16.62
C LYS A 35 -3.54 19.01 17.31
N ALA A 36 -2.60 18.48 16.54
CA ALA A 36 -1.26 18.14 16.97
C ALA A 36 -0.33 19.35 16.94
N THR A 37 0.61 19.37 17.88
CA THR A 37 1.75 20.28 17.92
C THR A 37 3.05 19.58 17.53
N THR A 38 3.10 18.26 17.74
CA THR A 38 4.26 17.40 17.44
C THR A 38 3.80 16.08 16.80
N MET A 39 4.75 15.33 16.22
CA MET A 39 4.49 13.99 15.68
C MET A 39 4.08 12.96 16.76
N SER A 40 4.39 13.25 18.03
CA SER A 40 4.03 12.41 19.17
C SER A 40 2.56 12.55 19.58
N ASP A 41 1.86 13.59 19.12
CA ASP A 41 0.44 13.84 19.41
C ASP A 41 -0.50 12.98 18.53
N SER A 42 0.01 11.88 17.99
CA SER A 42 -0.75 11.01 17.09
C SER A 42 -1.83 10.21 17.80
N VAL A 43 -2.96 10.05 17.14
CA VAL A 43 -4.00 9.10 17.55
C VAL A 43 -3.73 7.77 16.86
N THR A 44 -3.53 6.72 17.66
CA THR A 44 -3.40 5.35 17.16
C THR A 44 -4.67 4.56 17.46
N ILE A 45 -5.25 3.99 16.42
CA ILE A 45 -6.37 3.06 16.52
C ILE A 45 -5.82 1.65 16.36
N THR A 46 -6.08 0.79 17.35
CA THR A 46 -5.72 -0.64 17.29
C THR A 46 -6.94 -1.46 16.88
N ILE A 47 -6.78 -2.29 15.86
CA ILE A 47 -7.86 -3.10 15.28
C ILE A 47 -7.43 -4.56 15.28
N PRO A 48 -7.96 -5.40 16.18
CA PRO A 48 -7.69 -6.84 16.17
C PRO A 48 -8.20 -7.49 14.89
N HIS A 49 -7.38 -8.33 14.25
CA HIS A 49 -7.77 -8.98 12.98
C HIS A 49 -8.05 -10.48 13.09
N GLY A 50 -7.55 -11.17 14.12
CA GLY A 50 -7.86 -12.59 14.38
C GLY A 50 -7.40 -13.56 13.29
N LEU A 51 -6.37 -13.18 12.52
CA LEU A 51 -5.81 -14.01 11.44
C LEU A 51 -4.62 -14.81 12.00
N PRO A 52 -4.36 -16.04 11.51
CA PRO A 52 -3.23 -16.84 11.97
C PRO A 52 -1.88 -16.44 11.35
N PHE A 53 -1.80 -15.23 10.77
CA PHE A 53 -0.65 -14.67 10.08
C PHE A 53 -0.73 -13.15 10.08
N THR A 54 0.41 -12.48 9.89
CA THR A 54 0.47 -11.02 9.70
C THR A 54 -0.01 -10.66 8.29
N PRO A 55 -1.13 -9.94 8.13
CA PRO A 55 -1.61 -9.50 6.82
C PRO A 55 -0.71 -8.38 6.24
N LEU A 56 -0.81 -8.13 4.93
CA LEU A 56 -0.19 -6.95 4.31
C LEU A 56 -1.20 -5.78 4.35
N PRO A 57 -0.91 -4.67 5.03
CA PRO A 57 -1.87 -3.61 5.26
C PRO A 57 -1.90 -2.61 4.10
N ILE A 58 -3.07 -2.40 3.51
CA ILE A 58 -3.34 -1.26 2.61
C ILE A 58 -4.59 -0.52 3.10
N GLY A 59 -4.82 0.67 2.58
CA GLY A 59 -6.07 1.35 2.86
C GLY A 59 -6.07 2.80 2.45
N THR A 60 -7.19 3.43 2.79
CA THR A 60 -7.43 4.84 2.56
C THR A 60 -7.86 5.55 3.83
N TYR A 61 -7.59 6.85 3.88
CA TYR A 61 -8.08 7.75 4.90
C TYR A 61 -8.68 9.00 4.26
N SER A 62 -9.47 9.72 5.04
CA SER A 62 -10.19 10.89 4.57
C SER A 62 -10.55 11.84 5.72
N PRO A 63 -10.43 13.16 5.53
CA PRO A 63 -10.93 14.15 6.50
C PRO A 63 -12.43 14.47 6.34
N ASP A 64 -13.07 13.98 5.28
CA ASP A 64 -14.37 14.45 4.79
C ASP A 64 -15.31 13.29 4.39
N ASN A 65 -15.23 12.16 5.10
CA ASN A 65 -16.06 10.98 4.87
C ASN A 65 -15.98 10.43 3.44
N PHE A 66 -14.77 10.44 2.88
CA PHE A 66 -14.40 9.94 1.56
C PHE A 66 -14.95 10.73 0.37
N SER A 67 -15.33 12.02 0.53
CA SER A 67 -15.43 12.90 -0.65
C SER A 67 -14.06 13.17 -1.25
N THR A 68 -13.02 13.22 -0.42
CA THR A 68 -11.62 13.08 -0.81
C THR A 68 -11.03 11.87 -0.08
N SER A 69 -10.26 11.07 -0.81
CA SER A 69 -9.66 9.84 -0.27
C SER A 69 -8.19 9.83 -0.61
N GLN A 70 -7.37 9.46 0.36
CA GLN A 70 -5.93 9.40 0.24
C GLN A 70 -5.45 8.02 0.68
N ASP A 71 -4.49 7.46 -0.04
CA ASP A 71 -3.90 6.17 0.33
C ASP A 71 -2.92 6.36 1.51
N PHE A 72 -2.88 5.44 2.46
CA PHE A 72 -1.97 5.53 3.62
C PHE A 72 -0.48 5.63 3.21
N ALA A 73 -0.09 5.04 2.09
CA ALA A 73 1.30 5.03 1.61
C ALA A 73 1.62 6.14 0.58
N SER A 74 0.61 6.84 0.06
CA SER A 74 0.77 7.75 -1.09
C SER A 74 -0.05 9.05 -1.00
N GLY A 75 -0.73 9.28 0.13
CA GLY A 75 -1.46 10.52 0.40
C GLY A 75 -0.53 11.75 0.47
N PRO A 76 -1.10 12.97 0.41
CA PRO A 76 -0.38 14.22 0.20
C PRO A 76 0.61 14.51 1.34
N TYR A 77 1.82 14.05 1.06
CA TYR A 77 3.13 14.38 1.57
C TYR A 77 3.36 14.33 3.08
N PHE A 78 4.57 13.84 3.36
CA PHE A 78 5.34 13.97 4.58
C PHE A 78 6.34 15.10 4.30
N TYR A 79 6.14 16.24 4.95
CA TYR A 79 7.20 17.22 5.10
C TYR A 79 7.13 17.67 6.54
N ASN A 80 8.21 17.39 7.25
CA ASN A 80 8.49 17.93 8.57
C ASN A 80 8.10 19.43 8.57
N PRO A 81 7.28 19.90 9.54
CA PRO A 81 6.85 21.29 9.61
C PRO A 81 8.02 22.29 9.68
N LEU A 82 9.25 21.84 9.95
CA LEU A 82 10.46 22.66 9.92
C LEU A 82 10.97 22.99 8.50
N PHE A 83 10.53 22.28 7.45
CA PHE A 83 11.13 22.37 6.09
C PHE A 83 10.14 22.66 4.96
N ALA A 84 8.84 22.84 5.22
CA ALA A 84 7.86 23.16 4.17
C ALA A 84 7.15 24.51 4.43
N GLN A 85 7.24 25.42 3.46
CA GLN A 85 6.42 26.63 3.39
C GLN A 85 4.94 26.35 3.03
N TYR A 86 4.58 25.09 2.69
CA TYR A 86 3.24 24.64 2.35
C TYR A 86 2.87 23.36 3.11
N GLY A 87 2.98 23.44 4.44
CA GLY A 87 2.97 22.30 5.37
C GLY A 87 1.85 21.28 5.19
N THR A 88 2.20 20.04 5.53
CA THR A 88 1.31 18.87 5.52
C THR A 88 0.25 19.04 6.60
N GLN A 89 -1.02 19.07 6.19
CA GLN A 89 -2.15 19.33 7.11
C GLN A 89 -2.44 18.13 8.02
N TYR A 90 -2.10 16.92 7.57
CA TYR A 90 -2.36 15.68 8.27
C TYR A 90 -1.31 14.63 7.90
N PHE A 91 -1.07 13.70 8.82
CA PHE A 91 -0.25 12.51 8.62
C PHE A 91 -1.10 11.27 8.91
N ALA A 92 -0.93 10.24 8.10
CA ALA A 92 -1.63 8.98 8.26
C ALA A 92 -0.68 7.83 7.90
N ASN A 93 -0.66 6.78 8.71
CA ASN A 93 0.10 5.55 8.44
C ASN A 93 -0.73 4.33 8.86
N ILE A 94 -0.46 3.19 8.22
CA ILE A 94 -1.03 1.91 8.59
C ILE A 94 0.05 0.82 8.66
N GLU A 95 0.00 0.07 9.75
CA GLU A 95 0.89 -1.06 10.00
C GLU A 95 0.06 -2.25 10.50
N SER A 96 0.63 -3.44 10.43
CA SER A 96 0.04 -4.64 11.04
C SER A 96 1.10 -5.54 11.63
N ASP A 97 0.76 -6.20 12.73
CA ASP A 97 1.54 -7.29 13.32
C ASP A 97 0.74 -8.60 13.27
N ALA A 98 1.17 -9.61 14.03
CA ALA A 98 0.52 -10.92 14.08
C ALA A 98 -0.90 -10.90 14.67
N THR A 99 -1.33 -9.80 15.32
CA THR A 99 -2.60 -9.70 16.07
C THR A 99 -3.49 -8.54 15.62
N ASN A 100 -2.89 -7.40 15.26
CA ASN A 100 -3.59 -6.12 15.08
C ASN A 100 -3.14 -5.37 13.84
N PHE A 101 -4.05 -4.55 13.32
CA PHE A 101 -3.69 -3.36 12.54
C PHE A 101 -3.57 -2.14 13.44
N TYR A 102 -2.65 -1.24 13.11
CA TYR A 102 -2.44 0.04 13.74
C TYR A 102 -2.67 1.15 12.72
N VAL A 103 -3.70 1.95 12.93
CA VAL A 103 -3.97 3.15 12.10
C VAL A 103 -3.53 4.36 12.90
N LYS A 104 -2.46 5.02 12.43
CA LYS A 104 -1.90 6.22 13.08
C LYS A 104 -2.34 7.45 12.31
N LEU A 105 -2.93 8.42 12.99
CA LEU A 105 -3.48 9.64 12.39
C LEU A 105 -3.01 10.88 13.17
N ILE A 106 -2.70 11.95 12.45
CA ILE A 106 -2.29 13.25 13.01
C ILE A 106 -2.95 14.34 12.15
N SER A 107 -3.42 15.42 12.78
CA SER A 107 -3.87 16.64 12.10
C SER A 107 -3.14 17.83 12.70
N PHE A 108 -2.33 18.56 11.91
CA PHE A 108 -1.50 19.66 12.41
C PHE A 108 -2.20 21.03 12.39
N ASP A 109 -3.23 21.17 11.56
CA ASP A 109 -3.90 22.45 11.34
C ASP A 109 -5.07 22.68 12.30
N VAL A 110 -6.00 21.72 12.36
CA VAL A 110 -7.27 21.80 13.11
C VAL A 110 -7.63 20.44 13.69
N ALA A 111 -8.38 20.42 14.79
CA ALA A 111 -9.00 19.20 15.27
C ALA A 111 -10.15 18.79 14.34
N ARG A 112 -10.19 17.52 13.93
CA ARG A 112 -11.18 17.01 12.97
C ARG A 112 -11.50 15.53 13.22
N THR A 113 -12.64 15.07 12.71
CA THR A 113 -12.89 13.63 12.61
C THR A 113 -12.22 13.10 11.35
N MET A 114 -11.36 12.10 11.49
CA MET A 114 -10.72 11.41 10.38
C MET A 114 -11.39 10.05 10.17
N TYR A 115 -11.64 9.71 8.92
CA TYR A 115 -12.23 8.45 8.49
C TYR A 115 -11.15 7.56 7.90
N TYR A 116 -11.26 6.25 8.08
CA TYR A 116 -10.30 5.27 7.58
C TYR A 116 -10.99 4.02 7.04
N ARG A 117 -10.38 3.41 6.03
CA ARG A 117 -10.70 2.10 5.46
C ARG A 117 -9.41 1.30 5.42
N VAL A 118 -9.38 0.20 6.16
CA VAL A 118 -8.28 -0.76 6.23
C VAL A 118 -8.64 -2.00 5.45
N ILE A 119 -7.70 -2.49 4.65
CA ILE A 119 -7.77 -3.75 3.93
C ILE A 119 -6.51 -4.55 4.28
N GLY A 120 -6.70 -5.80 4.68
CA GLY A 120 -5.61 -6.77 4.82
C GLY A 120 -5.56 -7.67 3.60
N LEU A 121 -4.39 -7.75 2.96
CA LEU A 121 -4.11 -8.71 1.90
C LEU A 121 -3.40 -9.93 2.49
N SER A 122 -3.53 -11.09 1.84
CA SER A 122 -2.74 -12.26 2.25
C SER A 122 -1.24 -12.00 2.05
N PRO A 123 -0.37 -12.45 2.97
CA PRO A 123 1.07 -12.40 2.80
C PRO A 123 1.52 -13.31 1.65
N VAL A 124 2.71 -13.06 1.12
CA VAL A 124 3.25 -13.78 -0.05
C VAL A 124 3.45 -15.28 0.23
N SER A 125 3.70 -15.65 1.49
CA SER A 125 3.88 -17.02 1.94
C SER A 125 2.59 -17.85 1.95
N ILE A 126 1.42 -17.21 1.84
CA ILE A 126 0.14 -17.89 1.76
C ILE A 126 -0.26 -17.95 0.29
N PRO A 127 -0.32 -19.16 -0.31
CA PRO A 127 -0.68 -19.29 -1.71
C PRO A 127 -2.04 -18.63 -1.96
N PRO A 128 -2.15 -17.75 -2.98
CA PRO A 128 -3.46 -17.32 -3.44
C PRO A 128 -4.23 -18.59 -3.84
N THR A 129 -5.34 -18.87 -3.15
CA THR A 129 -6.13 -20.06 -3.45
C THR A 129 -6.78 -19.86 -4.82
N PRO A 130 -6.77 -20.86 -5.73
CA PRO A 130 -7.71 -20.85 -6.86
C PRO A 130 -9.11 -20.67 -6.29
N ILE A 131 -9.95 -19.85 -6.92
CA ILE A 131 -11.36 -19.73 -6.50
C ILE A 131 -11.96 -21.15 -6.52
N LYS A 132 -12.21 -21.71 -5.33
CA LYS A 132 -12.86 -23.01 -5.19
C LYS A 132 -14.35 -22.78 -5.36
N GLU A 133 -14.81 -23.15 -6.56
CA GLU A 133 -16.21 -23.35 -6.97
C GLU A 133 -17.10 -22.10 -6.92
N VAL A 134 -17.21 -21.44 -8.08
CA VAL A 134 -18.43 -20.70 -8.43
C VAL A 134 -19.39 -21.72 -9.04
N ASP A 135 -20.61 -21.76 -8.52
CA ASP A 135 -21.64 -22.74 -8.85
C ASP A 135 -21.87 -22.85 -10.37
N ARG A 136 -22.10 -24.07 -10.85
CA ARG A 136 -22.16 -24.38 -12.29
C ARG A 136 -23.58 -24.17 -12.82
N ALA A 137 -23.76 -23.25 -13.78
CA ALA A 137 -24.96 -23.21 -14.62
C ALA A 137 -24.58 -23.22 -16.11
N GLY A 138 -24.97 -24.27 -16.84
CA GLY A 138 -24.91 -24.32 -18.31
C GLY A 138 -23.52 -24.41 -18.94
N GLY A 139 -22.45 -24.67 -18.18
CA GLY A 139 -21.08 -24.79 -18.75
C GLY A 139 -20.48 -23.46 -19.24
N LEU A 140 -21.09 -22.33 -18.88
CA LEU A 140 -20.62 -21.00 -19.19
C LEU A 140 -20.15 -20.31 -17.91
N PHE A 141 -18.95 -19.73 -17.97
CA PHE A 141 -18.40 -18.92 -16.89
C PHE A 141 -19.03 -17.52 -16.95
N PHE A 142 -19.95 -17.23 -16.03
CA PHE A 142 -20.40 -15.86 -15.77
C PHE A 142 -19.80 -15.43 -14.43
N ASN A 143 -18.63 -14.79 -14.45
CA ASN A 143 -18.12 -14.04 -13.30
C ASN A 143 -18.39 -12.57 -13.60
N SER A 144 -19.51 -12.05 -13.09
CA SER A 144 -20.10 -10.81 -13.58
C SER A 144 -19.67 -9.53 -12.86
N ASP A 145 -18.92 -9.52 -11.74
CA ASP A 145 -18.94 -8.30 -10.91
C ASP A 145 -17.67 -7.84 -10.15
N ASP A 146 -16.45 -8.33 -10.38
CA ASP A 146 -15.30 -7.78 -9.65
C ASP A 146 -13.99 -7.69 -10.46
N ASN A 147 -13.43 -6.48 -10.50
CA ASN A 147 -12.05 -6.19 -10.91
C ASN A 147 -11.07 -6.87 -9.94
N TYR A 148 -10.73 -8.12 -10.20
CA TYR A 148 -9.73 -8.83 -9.41
C TYR A 148 -8.33 -8.45 -9.87
N LEU A 149 -7.50 -7.91 -8.95
CA LEU A 149 -6.09 -7.69 -9.20
C LEU A 149 -5.38 -9.04 -9.38
N LYS A 150 -4.95 -9.32 -10.61
CA LYS A 150 -4.21 -10.55 -10.94
C LYS A 150 -2.75 -10.36 -10.62
N ILE A 151 -2.20 -11.22 -9.77
CA ILE A 151 -0.79 -11.17 -9.37
C ILE A 151 0.03 -11.78 -10.50
N TYR A 152 0.85 -10.96 -11.15
CA TYR A 152 1.86 -11.40 -12.11
C TYR A 152 3.04 -12.08 -11.41
N SER A 153 3.54 -11.42 -10.36
CA SER A 153 4.69 -11.87 -9.58
C SER A 153 4.57 -11.35 -8.14
N GLN A 154 5.02 -12.14 -7.19
CA GLN A 154 5.13 -11.73 -5.78
C GLN A 154 6.25 -12.50 -5.11
N ASN A 155 7.01 -11.87 -4.22
CA ASN A 155 7.99 -12.54 -3.38
C ASN A 155 8.30 -11.72 -2.12
N THR A 156 9.06 -12.33 -1.21
CA THR A 156 9.75 -11.65 -0.12
C THR A 156 11.25 -11.62 -0.41
N VAL A 157 11.88 -10.46 -0.29
CA VAL A 157 13.33 -10.27 -0.45
C VAL A 157 13.91 -9.77 0.86
N SER A 158 14.96 -10.42 1.34
CA SER A 158 15.74 -9.91 2.46
C SER A 158 16.83 -8.98 1.94
N ILE A 159 16.88 -7.75 2.45
CA ILE A 159 17.99 -6.83 2.22
C ILE A 159 18.93 -6.96 3.42
N ASN A 160 20.15 -7.42 3.16
CA ASN A 160 21.23 -7.37 4.13
C ASN A 160 21.87 -5.99 4.02
N ASP A 161 21.81 -5.22 5.11
CA ASP A 161 22.56 -3.97 5.26
C ASP A 161 24.04 -4.26 4.96
N SER A 162 24.56 -3.66 3.89
CA SER A 162 25.95 -3.82 3.49
C SER A 162 26.92 -3.10 4.44
N GLY A 163 26.42 -2.30 5.39
CA GLY A 163 27.20 -1.48 6.32
C GLY A 163 27.99 -0.36 5.63
N ALA A 164 27.79 -0.18 4.32
CA ALA A 164 28.43 0.84 3.51
C ALA A 164 27.51 2.07 3.40
N PHE A 165 28.10 3.26 3.42
CA PHE A 165 27.36 4.49 3.13
C PHE A 165 26.89 4.48 1.67
N GLY A 166 25.61 4.16 1.45
CA GLY A 166 24.95 4.14 0.14
C GLY A 166 23.58 3.48 0.23
N PHE A 167 22.64 3.82 -0.66
CA PHE A 167 21.36 3.12 -0.72
C PHE A 167 21.58 1.70 -1.23
N ASP A 168 21.26 0.69 -0.40
CA ASP A 168 21.15 -0.67 -0.89
C ASP A 168 19.91 -0.76 -1.78
N SER A 169 20.01 -1.47 -2.90
CA SER A 169 18.91 -1.61 -3.85
C SER A 169 18.68 -3.05 -4.28
N THR A 170 17.42 -3.38 -4.52
CA THR A 170 16.98 -4.64 -5.11
C THR A 170 16.17 -4.33 -6.35
N VAL A 171 16.47 -5.02 -7.45
CA VAL A 171 15.74 -4.89 -8.72
C VAL A 171 15.04 -6.21 -9.03
N ILE A 172 13.77 -6.12 -9.41
CA ILE A 172 12.94 -7.25 -9.84
C ILE A 172 12.50 -6.99 -11.26
N ASP A 173 12.94 -7.83 -12.19
CA ASP A 173 12.50 -7.78 -13.57
C ASP A 173 11.08 -8.36 -13.72
N HIS A 174 10.17 -7.62 -14.35
CA HIS A 174 8.84 -8.10 -14.72
C HIS A 174 8.57 -8.08 -16.23
N ASN A 175 9.26 -7.24 -17.01
CA ASN A 175 9.23 -7.20 -18.48
C ASN A 175 7.82 -7.13 -19.11
N LEU A 176 6.90 -6.38 -18.48
CA LEU A 176 5.51 -6.28 -18.95
C LEU A 176 5.32 -5.32 -20.12
N GLY A 177 6.26 -4.39 -20.34
CA GLY A 177 6.20 -3.41 -21.43
C GLY A 177 5.32 -2.19 -21.14
N TYR A 178 4.72 -2.12 -19.96
CA TYR A 178 3.98 -0.97 -19.40
C TYR A 178 4.25 -0.87 -17.90
N ILE A 179 3.91 0.26 -17.27
CA ILE A 179 4.08 0.45 -15.81
C ILE A 179 2.89 -0.19 -15.09
N PRO A 180 3.05 -1.36 -14.44
CA PRO A 180 1.97 -2.00 -13.70
C PRO A 180 1.72 -1.32 -12.35
N THR A 181 0.58 -1.64 -11.73
CA THR A 181 0.42 -1.46 -10.29
C THR A 181 1.37 -2.41 -9.56
N CYS A 182 2.16 -1.87 -8.64
CA CYS A 182 2.96 -2.63 -7.69
C CYS A 182 2.61 -2.21 -6.27
N LEU A 183 2.54 -3.18 -5.36
CA LEU A 183 2.49 -2.93 -3.92
C LEU A 183 3.78 -3.45 -3.29
N VAL A 184 4.40 -2.64 -2.45
CA VAL A 184 5.63 -2.98 -1.73
C VAL A 184 5.42 -2.71 -0.25
N PHE A 185 5.94 -3.60 0.60
CA PHE A 185 5.81 -3.52 2.04
C PHE A 185 7.17 -3.75 2.69
N THR A 186 7.45 -3.01 3.76
CA THR A 186 8.57 -3.24 4.67
C THR A 186 8.09 -4.11 5.82
N GLU A 187 8.90 -5.08 6.25
CA GLU A 187 8.75 -5.81 7.51
C GLU A 187 9.95 -5.49 8.40
N TRP A 188 9.69 -4.82 9.52
CA TRP A 188 10.70 -4.49 10.53
C TRP A 188 10.25 -5.01 11.90
N GLY A 189 11.08 -5.87 12.49
CA GLY A 189 10.68 -6.67 13.65
C GLY A 189 9.45 -7.51 13.33
N ASP A 190 8.38 -7.30 14.10
CA ASP A 190 7.11 -8.04 13.96
C ASP A 190 6.03 -7.27 13.20
N THR A 191 6.38 -6.09 12.64
CA THR A 191 5.42 -5.19 11.99
C THR A 191 5.65 -5.10 10.48
N ILE A 192 4.56 -5.07 9.72
CA ILE A 192 4.56 -4.85 8.27
C ILE A 192 3.85 -3.54 7.96
N ARG A 193 4.37 -2.76 7.02
CA ARG A 193 3.75 -1.52 6.53
C ARG A 193 3.98 -1.32 5.03
N GLN A 194 3.04 -0.68 4.35
CA GLN A 194 3.15 -0.38 2.92
C GLN A 194 4.14 0.77 2.68
N ILE A 195 4.92 0.64 1.61
CA ILE A 195 5.82 1.67 1.10
C ILE A 195 5.13 2.42 -0.05
N GLY A 196 5.30 3.74 -0.12
CA GLY A 196 4.85 4.55 -1.26
C GLY A 196 5.65 4.28 -2.54
N SER A 197 5.03 4.46 -3.71
CA SER A 197 5.73 4.41 -5.00
C SER A 197 6.07 5.81 -5.52
N GLU A 198 7.26 6.01 -6.08
CA GLU A 198 7.86 7.35 -6.33
C GLU A 198 7.26 8.18 -7.48
N ASN A 199 6.16 7.79 -8.11
CA ASN A 199 5.44 8.75 -8.96
C ASN A 199 4.82 9.92 -8.15
N SER A 200 4.90 9.87 -6.82
CA SER A 200 4.71 10.98 -5.87
C SER A 200 6.06 11.44 -5.30
N MET A 201 6.67 12.44 -5.94
CA MET A 201 8.00 12.99 -5.59
C MET A 201 8.02 13.65 -4.19
N GLY A 202 8.92 13.23 -3.28
CA GLY A 202 9.36 14.08 -2.18
C GLY A 202 9.89 13.37 -0.92
N VAL A 203 11.22 13.34 -0.77
CA VAL A 203 11.99 12.59 0.24
C VAL A 203 12.24 13.40 1.53
N THR A 204 12.05 12.77 2.70
CA THR A 204 13.02 12.69 3.84
C THR A 204 12.46 11.77 4.95
N GLY A 205 13.28 10.83 5.45
CA GLY A 205 12.91 9.88 6.53
C GLY A 205 12.38 8.52 6.06
N ILE A 206 12.56 8.21 4.78
CA ILE A 206 12.04 7.01 4.14
C ILE A 206 13.02 5.85 4.37
N GLU A 207 12.65 4.88 5.20
CA GLU A 207 13.41 3.63 5.36
C GLU A 207 13.59 2.91 4.01
N ALA A 208 12.55 2.85 3.19
CA ALA A 208 12.64 2.30 1.83
C ALA A 208 11.65 2.96 0.87
N TYR A 209 11.98 3.05 -0.41
CA TYR A 209 11.09 3.53 -1.48
C TYR A 209 11.12 2.57 -2.69
N ALA A 210 10.08 2.65 -3.52
CA ALA A 210 9.94 1.82 -4.72
C ALA A 210 9.67 2.64 -5.97
N TYR A 211 10.35 2.28 -7.06
CA TYR A 211 10.17 2.81 -8.40
C TYR A 211 9.71 1.70 -9.35
N VAL A 212 8.69 1.98 -10.16
CA VAL A 212 8.15 1.03 -11.15
C VAL A 212 8.36 1.59 -12.54
N SER A 213 9.10 0.85 -13.35
CA SER A 213 9.31 1.12 -14.77
C SER A 213 8.48 0.15 -15.62
N PRO A 214 8.47 0.30 -16.96
CA PRO A 214 7.82 -0.66 -17.83
C PRO A 214 8.37 -2.09 -17.77
N THR A 215 9.58 -2.27 -17.24
CA THR A 215 10.27 -3.56 -17.22
C THR A 215 10.69 -4.01 -15.82
N GLN A 216 10.78 -3.10 -14.84
CA GLN A 216 11.41 -3.36 -13.55
C GLN A 216 10.68 -2.70 -12.38
N LEU A 217 10.67 -3.39 -11.24
CA LEU A 217 10.43 -2.82 -9.92
C LEU A 217 11.78 -2.66 -9.22
N SER A 218 12.18 -1.43 -8.94
CA SER A 218 13.40 -1.09 -8.18
C SER A 218 13.01 -0.66 -6.78
N MET A 219 13.65 -1.23 -5.77
CA MET A 219 13.42 -0.91 -4.37
C MET A 219 14.74 -0.45 -3.76
N PHE A 220 14.69 0.64 -3.02
CA PHE A 220 15.85 1.28 -2.42
C PHE A 220 15.65 1.39 -0.91
N TYR A 221 16.71 1.17 -0.14
CA TYR A 221 16.70 1.18 1.32
C TYR A 221 17.73 2.17 1.87
N ASP A 222 17.36 2.92 2.89
CA ASP A 222 18.25 3.80 3.62
C ASP A 222 19.03 3.01 4.70
N PRO A 223 20.37 2.88 4.58
CA PRO A 223 21.19 2.10 5.51
C PRO A 223 21.25 2.69 6.93
N TYR A 224 20.74 3.90 7.17
CA TYR A 224 20.70 4.47 8.53
C TYR A 224 19.81 3.67 9.49
N PHE A 225 18.92 2.83 8.96
CA PHE A 225 18.11 1.93 9.75
C PHE A 225 18.82 0.58 9.86
N ALA A 226 19.52 0.33 10.96
CA ALA A 226 20.25 -0.92 11.17
C ALA A 226 19.28 -2.10 11.37
N GLY A 227 19.42 -3.17 10.58
CA GLY A 227 18.67 -4.42 10.77
C GLY A 227 18.43 -5.20 9.48
N LEU A 228 18.04 -6.48 9.63
CA LEU A 228 17.55 -7.27 8.51
C LEU A 228 16.16 -6.74 8.12
N LEU A 229 16.07 -6.06 6.99
CA LEU A 229 14.80 -5.66 6.42
C LEU A 229 14.30 -6.75 5.47
N LYS A 230 13.06 -7.19 5.64
CA LYS A 230 12.36 -7.95 4.60
C LYS A 230 11.43 -7.03 3.83
N LEU A 231 11.49 -7.13 2.51
CA LEU A 231 10.58 -6.48 1.59
C LEU A 231 9.61 -7.50 1.01
N HIS A 232 8.32 -7.22 1.08
CA HIS A 232 7.30 -7.99 0.38
C HIS A 232 6.84 -7.20 -0.82
N TYR A 233 6.72 -7.83 -1.99
CA TYR A 233 6.19 -7.17 -3.17
C TYR A 233 5.11 -7.99 -3.86
N LYS A 234 4.22 -7.27 -4.55
CA LYS A 234 3.24 -7.82 -5.48
C LYS A 234 3.19 -6.94 -6.72
N VAL A 235 3.41 -7.54 -7.88
CA VAL A 235 3.26 -6.94 -9.22
C VAL A 235 1.97 -7.45 -9.82
N TYR A 236 1.13 -6.55 -10.31
CA TYR A 236 -0.18 -6.90 -10.86
C TYR A 236 -0.22 -6.80 -12.38
N LEU A 237 -1.09 -7.61 -13.00
CA LEU A 237 -1.55 -7.41 -14.36
C LEU A 237 -2.75 -6.45 -14.31
N ASP A 238 -2.51 -5.18 -14.57
CA ASP A 238 -3.54 -4.15 -14.69
C ASP A 238 -3.38 -3.39 -16.01
N GLY A 239 -3.82 -4.06 -17.09
CA GLY A 239 -4.11 -3.38 -18.36
C GLY A 239 -5.42 -2.62 -18.28
#